data_AF-A0A813LE69-F1
#
_entry.id   AF-A0A813LE69-F1
#
_cell.length_a   1.000
_cell.length_b   1.000
_cell.length_c   1.000
_cell.angle_alpha   90.00
_cell.angle_beta   90.00
_cell.angle_gamma   90.00
#
_symmetry.space_group_name_H-M   'P 1'
#
loop_
_entity.id
_entity.type
_entity.pdbx_description
1 polymer ?
#
loop_
_entity_poly.entity_id
_entity_poly.type
_entity_poly.pdbx_seq_one_letter_code
_entity_poly.pdbx_strand_id
1 'polypeptide(L)'
;TIYSGDNLSAVSAPGGVAVDNYFVYWLNKNGGTKVGSLVRAQRSMNLAAYSGNVSSRVSLLSSNAAKCYGVCIALGNAFYTDETKNLYGISRASTARSNAITISSALKEPRGCAFDGAGTVYVTDKGQNAIFQFASNMQTLTPDRPLTKAADLQGAFGIVVYTPV
;
A
#
# COMPACT_ATOMS: atom_id res chain seq x y z
N THR A 1 -5.13 6.77 -20.19
CA THR A 1 -5.00 6.43 -18.76
C THR A 1 -5.01 7.71 -17.95
N ILE A 2 -5.76 7.82 -16.85
CA ILE A 2 -5.95 9.09 -16.10
C ILE A 2 -4.67 9.56 -15.39
N TYR A 3 -3.88 8.61 -14.89
CA TYR A 3 -2.57 8.84 -14.26
C TYR A 3 -1.53 8.04 -15.05
N SER A 4 -0.50 8.73 -15.58
CA SER A 4 0.59 8.12 -16.36
C SER A 4 1.93 8.72 -15.97
N GLY A 5 3.00 7.93 -16.04
CA GLY A 5 4.38 8.39 -15.84
C GLY A 5 4.85 9.40 -16.88
N ASP A 6 4.20 9.48 -18.05
CA ASP A 6 4.54 10.45 -19.10
C ASP A 6 4.34 11.89 -18.65
N ASN A 7 3.32 12.13 -17.81
CA ASN A 7 2.86 13.47 -17.43
C ASN A 7 2.81 13.68 -15.91
N LEU A 8 3.11 12.65 -15.11
CA LEU A 8 3.05 12.71 -13.66
C LEU A 8 4.27 12.02 -13.06
N SER A 9 5.22 12.81 -12.54
CA SER A 9 6.44 12.32 -11.91
C SER A 9 6.19 11.41 -10.70
N ALA A 10 5.02 11.53 -10.05
CA ALA A 10 4.58 10.68 -8.95
C ALA A 10 4.24 9.24 -9.37
N VAL A 11 4.27 8.92 -10.67
CA VAL A 11 4.16 7.56 -11.21
C VAL A 11 5.52 7.12 -11.73
N SER A 12 6.20 6.24 -11.00
CA SER A 12 7.55 5.77 -11.30
C SER A 12 7.68 4.27 -11.05
N ALA A 13 7.66 3.50 -12.14
CA ALA A 13 7.61 2.03 -12.13
C ALA A 13 6.54 1.54 -11.13
N PRO A 14 5.23 1.78 -11.40
CA PRO A 14 4.19 1.54 -10.42
C PRO A 14 4.17 0.09 -9.95
N GLY A 15 4.01 -0.09 -8.64
CA GLY A 15 3.87 -1.37 -7.98
C GLY A 15 2.42 -1.70 -7.70
N GLY A 16 2.14 -2.11 -6.47
CA GLY A 16 0.80 -2.44 -6.00
C GLY A 16 -0.14 -1.26 -6.14
N VAL A 17 -1.39 -1.57 -6.44
CA VAL A 17 -2.49 -0.63 -6.55
C VAL A 17 -3.61 -1.09 -5.63
N ALA A 18 -4.26 -0.13 -4.97
CA ALA A 18 -5.49 -0.36 -4.22
C ALA A 18 -6.47 0.77 -4.50
N VAL A 19 -7.75 0.53 -4.27
CA VAL A 19 -8.80 1.52 -4.51
C VAL A 19 -9.78 1.52 -3.36
N ASP A 20 -10.38 2.69 -3.12
CA ASP A 20 -11.64 2.79 -2.38
C ASP A 20 -12.66 3.60 -3.18
N ASN A 21 -13.73 4.05 -2.53
CA ASN A 21 -14.81 4.79 -3.18
C ASN A 21 -14.34 6.14 -3.75
N TYR A 22 -13.26 6.73 -3.21
CA TYR A 22 -12.84 8.09 -3.53
C TYR A 22 -11.47 8.16 -4.19
N PHE A 23 -10.57 7.22 -3.90
CA PHE A 23 -9.17 7.31 -4.29
C PHE A 23 -8.64 6.03 -4.94
N VAL A 24 -7.71 6.23 -5.86
CA VAL A 24 -6.75 5.20 -6.30
C VAL A 24 -5.46 5.44 -5.53
N TYR A 25 -4.89 4.37 -4.99
CA TYR A 25 -3.62 4.34 -4.29
C TYR A 25 -2.65 3.51 -5.13
N TRP A 26 -1.42 3.99 -5.29
CA TRP A 26 -0.36 3.21 -5.91
C TRP A 26 0.95 3.38 -5.17
N LEU A 27 1.78 2.36 -5.32
CA LEU A 27 3.16 2.35 -4.87
C LEU A 27 4.10 2.59 -6.04
N ASN A 28 5.32 3.06 -5.74
CA ASN A 28 6.39 3.16 -6.73
C ASN A 28 7.50 2.16 -6.44
N LYS A 29 7.92 1.40 -7.45
CA LYS A 29 9.07 0.48 -7.36
C LYS A 29 10.40 1.14 -7.67
N ASN A 30 10.40 2.42 -8.05
CA ASN A 30 11.61 3.17 -8.34
C ASN A 30 11.52 4.61 -7.83
N GLY A 31 12.55 5.07 -7.12
CA GLY A 31 12.66 6.46 -6.67
C GLY A 31 11.60 6.89 -5.67
N GLY A 32 10.93 5.97 -4.96
CA GLY A 32 9.81 6.28 -4.05
C GLY A 32 10.14 7.31 -2.96
N THR A 33 11.39 7.40 -2.52
CA THR A 33 11.82 8.46 -1.58
C THR A 33 11.66 9.87 -2.16
N LYS A 34 11.88 10.04 -3.47
CA LYS A 34 11.75 11.30 -4.20
C LYS A 34 10.32 11.55 -4.70
N VAL A 35 9.72 10.56 -5.37
CA VAL A 35 8.44 10.71 -6.08
C VAL A 35 7.22 10.17 -5.31
N GLY A 36 7.44 9.71 -4.08
CA GLY A 36 6.41 9.16 -3.19
C GLY A 36 6.47 7.63 -3.16
N SER A 37 6.54 7.05 -1.97
CA SER A 37 6.50 5.60 -1.76
C SER A 37 5.08 5.10 -1.93
N LEU A 38 4.14 5.71 -1.18
CA LEU A 38 2.70 5.57 -1.37
C LEU A 38 2.12 6.90 -1.84
N VAL A 39 1.40 6.83 -2.94
CA VAL A 39 0.73 7.97 -3.56
C VAL A 39 -0.76 7.66 -3.69
N ARG A 40 -1.61 8.67 -3.53
CA ARG A 40 -3.03 8.56 -3.84
C ARG A 40 -3.46 9.63 -4.84
N ALA A 41 -4.52 9.37 -5.57
CA ALA A 41 -5.21 10.38 -6.35
C ALA A 41 -6.71 10.14 -6.41
N GLN A 42 -7.48 11.21 -6.52
CA GLN A 42 -8.95 11.14 -6.56
C GLN A 42 -9.43 10.32 -7.78
N ARG A 43 -10.34 9.37 -7.58
CA ARG A 43 -11.07 8.74 -8.69
C ARG A 43 -11.98 9.80 -9.31
N SER A 44 -11.83 10.09 -10.60
CA SER A 44 -12.78 11.00 -11.28
C SER A 44 -14.02 10.22 -11.70
N MET A 45 -15.21 10.75 -11.39
CA MET A 45 -16.48 10.27 -11.96
C MET A 45 -16.94 11.14 -13.15
N ASN A 46 -16.26 12.26 -13.44
CA ASN A 46 -16.63 13.18 -14.52
C ASN A 46 -15.45 13.39 -15.48
N LEU A 47 -15.66 13.07 -16.77
CA LEU A 47 -14.69 13.21 -17.84
C LEU A 47 -14.38 14.68 -18.17
N ALA A 48 -15.34 15.61 -17.99
CA ALA A 48 -15.13 17.04 -18.25
C ALA A 48 -14.21 17.71 -17.22
N ALA A 49 -14.14 17.18 -15.99
CA ALA A 49 -13.20 17.61 -14.96
C ALA A 49 -11.75 17.15 -15.22
N TYR A 50 -11.52 16.37 -16.28
CA TYR A 50 -10.18 15.95 -16.72
C TYR A 50 -9.40 17.08 -17.43
N SER A 51 -10.07 18.19 -17.78
CA SER A 51 -9.44 19.36 -18.39
C SER A 51 -8.52 20.16 -17.43
N GLY A 52 -8.44 19.78 -16.16
CA GLY A 52 -7.59 20.42 -15.15
C GLY A 52 -6.20 19.78 -14.99
N ASN A 53 -5.30 20.48 -14.30
CA ASN A 53 -3.95 19.98 -14.00
C ASN A 53 -4.03 18.72 -13.09
N VAL A 54 -3.75 17.55 -13.66
CA VAL A 54 -3.84 16.24 -12.98
C VAL A 54 -3.02 16.17 -11.68
N SER A 55 -1.92 16.91 -11.58
CA SER A 55 -1.04 16.95 -10.41
C SER A 55 -1.72 17.52 -9.16
N SER A 56 -2.72 18.40 -9.33
CA SER A 56 -3.49 18.96 -8.21
C SER A 56 -4.34 17.91 -7.46
N ARG A 57 -4.58 16.77 -8.10
CA ARG A 57 -5.44 15.69 -7.57
C ARG A 57 -4.63 14.55 -6.97
N VAL A 58 -3.31 14.71 -6.90
CA VAL A 58 -2.34 13.70 -6.48
C VAL A 58 -1.75 14.14 -5.16
N SER A 59 -1.75 13.24 -4.18
CA SER A 59 -1.14 13.46 -2.87
C SER A 59 -0.15 12.34 -2.59
N LEU A 60 1.09 12.70 -2.26
CA LEU A 60 2.12 11.75 -1.86
C LEU A 60 1.94 11.54 -0.36
N LEU A 61 1.49 10.36 0.04
CA LEU A 61 1.18 10.08 1.44
C LEU A 61 2.43 9.75 2.24
N SER A 62 3.39 9.06 1.62
CA SER A 62 4.67 8.71 2.25
C SER A 62 5.84 8.76 1.26
N SER A 63 7.06 8.76 1.80
CA SER A 63 8.34 8.83 1.05
C SER A 63 9.46 8.05 1.73
N ASN A 64 9.12 7.05 2.52
CA ASN A 64 10.02 6.36 3.44
C ASN A 64 10.79 5.19 2.81
N ALA A 65 10.42 4.74 1.60
CA ALA A 65 11.05 3.60 0.92
C ALA A 65 11.22 3.86 -0.59
N ALA A 66 12.35 3.43 -1.14
CA ALA A 66 12.68 3.66 -2.55
C ALA A 66 11.90 2.75 -3.50
N LYS A 67 11.55 1.55 -3.02
CA LYS A 67 10.88 0.51 -3.81
C LYS A 67 9.83 -0.20 -2.96
N CYS A 68 8.56 -0.08 -3.32
CA CYS A 68 7.46 -0.73 -2.60
C CYS A 68 6.73 -1.74 -3.51
N TYR A 69 6.12 -2.77 -2.91
CA TYR A 69 5.49 -3.86 -3.66
C TYR A 69 3.98 -3.90 -3.56
N GLY A 70 3.39 -4.38 -2.47
CA GLY A 70 1.94 -4.54 -2.32
C GLY A 70 1.34 -3.46 -1.44
N VAL A 71 0.12 -3.02 -1.76
CA VAL A 71 -0.68 -2.12 -0.92
C VAL A 71 -2.08 -2.68 -0.73
N CYS A 72 -2.62 -2.54 0.47
CA CYS A 72 -3.99 -2.90 0.81
C CYS A 72 -4.59 -1.82 1.73
N ILE A 73 -5.89 -1.61 1.62
CA ILE A 73 -6.64 -0.65 2.44
C ILE A 73 -7.44 -1.43 3.47
N ALA A 74 -7.27 -1.10 4.75
CA ALA A 74 -7.94 -1.77 5.86
C ALA A 74 -8.31 -0.77 6.96
N LEU A 75 -9.60 -0.73 7.32
CA LEU A 75 -10.13 0.01 8.48
C LEU A 75 -9.57 1.44 8.67
N GLY A 76 -9.57 2.25 7.60
CA GLY A 76 -9.10 3.65 7.66
C GLY A 76 -7.59 3.83 7.44
N ASN A 77 -6.84 2.76 7.26
CA ASN A 77 -5.40 2.78 7.05
C ASN A 77 -5.04 2.17 5.68
N ALA A 78 -3.87 2.55 5.17
CA ALA A 78 -3.19 1.87 4.08
C ALA A 78 -1.98 1.13 4.66
N PHE A 79 -1.83 -0.14 4.29
CA PHE A 79 -0.68 -0.95 4.63
C PHE A 79 0.07 -1.31 3.35
N TYR A 80 1.41 -1.29 3.41
CA TYR A 80 2.23 -1.61 2.25
C TYR A 80 3.60 -2.15 2.62
N THR A 81 4.22 -2.85 1.69
CA THR A 81 5.49 -3.55 1.86
C THR A 81 6.60 -2.88 1.08
N ASP A 82 7.83 -2.93 1.62
CA ASP A 82 9.03 -2.51 0.91
C ASP A 82 9.80 -3.68 0.30
N GLU A 83 10.93 -3.35 -0.31
CA GLU A 83 11.83 -4.31 -0.93
C GLU A 83 12.67 -5.12 0.05
N THR A 84 12.73 -4.69 1.30
CA THR A 84 13.58 -5.26 2.32
C THR A 84 12.76 -6.19 3.21
N LYS A 85 12.27 -5.69 4.34
CA LYS A 85 11.65 -6.48 5.41
C LYS A 85 10.48 -5.77 6.09
N ASN A 86 10.12 -4.58 5.61
CA ASN A 86 9.22 -3.72 6.35
C ASN A 86 7.80 -3.82 5.80
N LEU A 87 6.86 -3.94 6.72
CA LEU A 87 5.46 -3.62 6.53
C LEU A 87 5.21 -2.25 7.16
N TYR A 88 4.73 -1.32 6.35
CA TYR A 88 4.38 0.03 6.77
C TYR A 88 2.87 0.22 6.88
N GLY A 89 2.47 1.17 7.72
CA GLY A 89 1.09 1.62 7.89
C GLY A 89 1.02 3.13 7.88
N ILE A 90 -0.04 3.67 7.29
CA ILE A 90 -0.33 5.10 7.31
C ILE A 90 -1.85 5.32 7.29
N SER A 91 -2.32 6.34 8.01
CA SER A 91 -3.73 6.72 7.94
C SER A 91 -4.10 7.13 6.52
N ARG A 92 -5.12 6.50 5.95
CA ARG A 92 -5.58 6.82 4.59
C ARG A 92 -6.29 8.17 4.53
N ALA A 93 -6.64 8.74 5.68
CA ALA A 93 -7.21 10.08 5.80
C ALA A 93 -6.16 11.19 5.63
N SER A 94 -4.86 10.87 5.75
CA SER A 94 -3.78 11.85 5.59
C SER A 94 -3.90 12.60 4.25
N THR A 95 -3.88 13.93 4.30
CA THR A 95 -4.01 14.81 3.13
C THR A 95 -2.67 15.33 2.62
N ALA A 96 -1.60 15.12 3.39
CA ALA A 96 -0.25 15.55 3.07
C ALA A 96 0.74 14.40 3.28
N ARG A 97 1.98 14.61 2.82
CA ARG A 97 3.06 13.66 3.05
C ARG A 97 3.36 13.58 4.53
N SER A 98 3.35 12.35 5.07
CA SER A 98 3.60 12.08 6.49
C SER A 98 4.51 10.86 6.66
N ASN A 99 5.03 10.69 7.88
CA ASN A 99 5.84 9.54 8.23
C ASN A 99 4.94 8.31 8.34
N ALA A 100 5.24 7.28 7.54
CA ALA A 100 4.62 5.98 7.70
C ALA A 100 5.21 5.28 8.93
N ILE A 101 4.37 4.52 9.64
CA ILE A 101 4.76 3.75 10.80
C ILE A 101 5.23 2.37 10.34
N THR A 102 6.38 1.91 10.83
CA THR A 102 6.83 0.52 10.63
C THR A 102 5.99 -0.41 11.50
N ILE A 103 4.98 -1.02 10.89
CA ILE A 103 4.07 -1.96 11.56
C ILE A 103 4.82 -3.24 11.92
N SER A 104 5.72 -3.70 11.06
CA SER A 104 6.61 -4.80 11.39
C SER A 104 7.88 -4.74 10.55
N SER A 105 8.99 -5.20 11.13
CA SER A 105 10.27 -5.40 10.44
C SER A 105 10.74 -6.86 10.52
N ALA A 106 9.84 -7.78 10.87
CA ALA A 106 10.10 -9.21 11.06
C ALA A 106 10.00 -10.04 9.76
N LEU A 107 9.75 -9.40 8.62
CA LEU A 107 9.66 -10.05 7.31
C LEU A 107 11.06 -10.20 6.68
N LYS A 108 11.19 -10.91 5.56
CA LYS A 108 12.47 -11.08 4.86
C LYS A 108 12.45 -10.59 3.42
N GLU A 109 11.40 -10.88 2.67
CA GLU A 109 11.16 -10.29 1.36
C GLU A 109 9.65 -10.18 1.13
N PRO A 110 8.97 -9.23 1.79
CA PRO A 110 7.52 -9.11 1.69
C PRO A 110 7.08 -8.69 0.28
N ARG A 111 5.86 -9.07 -0.12
CA ARG A 111 5.30 -8.82 -1.45
C ARG A 111 3.90 -8.22 -1.35
N GLY A 112 2.85 -9.01 -1.53
CA GLY A 112 1.45 -8.57 -1.50
C GLY A 112 0.91 -8.44 -0.08
N CYS A 113 -0.18 -7.68 0.05
CA CYS A 113 -1.05 -7.74 1.23
C CYS A 113 -2.52 -7.68 0.82
N ALA A 114 -3.40 -8.23 1.66
CA ALA A 114 -4.85 -8.21 1.45
C ALA A 114 -5.58 -8.12 2.80
N PHE A 115 -6.70 -7.41 2.80
CA PHE A 115 -7.59 -7.27 3.96
C PHE A 115 -8.78 -8.21 3.83
N ASP A 116 -9.17 -8.86 4.92
CA ASP A 116 -10.30 -9.81 4.95
C ASP A 116 -11.69 -9.17 5.07
N GLY A 117 -11.76 -7.87 5.35
CA GLY A 117 -13.02 -7.17 5.63
C GLY A 117 -13.48 -7.24 7.09
N ALA A 118 -12.92 -8.15 7.89
CA ALA A 118 -13.32 -8.43 9.27
C ALA A 118 -12.33 -7.89 10.32
N GLY A 119 -11.08 -7.59 9.94
CA GLY A 119 -10.09 -7.03 10.85
C GLY A 119 -8.67 -7.57 10.69
N THR A 120 -8.43 -8.46 9.74
CA THR A 120 -7.14 -9.12 9.52
C THR A 120 -6.53 -8.70 8.20
N VAL A 121 -5.26 -8.30 8.24
CA VAL A 121 -4.45 -8.13 7.02
C VAL A 121 -3.49 -9.31 6.91
N TYR A 122 -3.48 -9.91 5.73
CA TYR A 122 -2.54 -10.95 5.33
C TYR A 122 -1.42 -10.35 4.50
N VAL A 123 -0.20 -10.83 4.68
CA VAL A 123 1.01 -10.35 3.99
C VAL A 123 1.78 -11.56 3.49
N THR A 124 2.12 -11.58 2.19
CA THR A 124 2.98 -12.62 1.62
C THR A 124 4.44 -12.24 1.81
N ASP A 125 5.24 -13.20 2.24
CA ASP A 125 6.69 -13.07 2.39
C ASP A 125 7.38 -14.13 1.53
N LYS A 126 7.98 -13.67 0.43
CA LYS A 126 8.69 -14.54 -0.50
C LYS A 126 9.94 -15.13 0.15
N GLY A 127 10.62 -14.35 0.98
CA GLY A 127 11.92 -14.71 1.58
C GLY A 127 11.77 -15.73 2.71
N GLN A 128 10.63 -15.71 3.38
CA GLN A 128 10.25 -16.70 4.39
C GLN A 128 9.39 -17.84 3.86
N ASN A 129 8.99 -17.82 2.58
CA ASN A 129 8.09 -18.81 1.99
C ASN A 129 6.80 -18.99 2.82
N ALA A 130 6.18 -17.88 3.23
CA ALA A 130 5.04 -17.91 4.12
C ALA A 130 4.05 -16.78 3.86
N ILE A 131 2.83 -16.97 4.36
CA ILE A 131 1.83 -15.93 4.55
C ILE A 131 1.78 -15.62 6.03
N PHE A 132 1.88 -14.35 6.37
CA PHE A 132 1.71 -13.83 7.72
C PHE A 132 0.39 -13.07 7.85
N GLN A 133 -0.11 -12.92 9.06
CA GLN A 133 -1.31 -12.15 9.37
C GLN A 133 -1.13 -11.31 10.64
N PHE A 134 -1.91 -10.24 10.73
CA PHE A 134 -2.03 -9.43 11.95
C PHE A 134 -3.38 -8.72 12.03
N ALA A 135 -3.77 -8.34 13.24
CA ALA A 135 -4.96 -7.54 13.49
C ALA A 135 -4.73 -6.09 13.05
N SER A 136 -5.47 -5.62 12.05
CA SER A 136 -5.31 -4.30 11.44
C SER A 136 -6.26 -3.23 12.01
N ASN A 137 -7.08 -3.59 13.00
CA ASN A 137 -8.06 -2.74 13.69
C ASN A 137 -7.40 -1.72 14.63
N MET A 138 -6.54 -0.88 14.08
CA MET A 138 -5.81 0.18 14.78
C MET A 138 -6.41 1.55 14.46
N GLN A 139 -7.02 2.20 15.46
CA GLN A 139 -7.40 3.61 15.34
C GLN A 139 -6.16 4.52 15.29
N THR A 140 -5.19 4.23 16.16
CA THR A 140 -3.85 4.82 16.14
C THR A 140 -2.86 3.73 15.77
N LEU A 141 -2.12 3.94 14.68
CA LEU A 141 -1.08 3.02 14.25
C LEU A 141 0.05 3.00 15.29
N THR A 142 0.47 1.80 15.70
CA THR A 142 1.63 1.64 16.57
C THR A 142 2.65 0.72 15.89
N PRO A 143 3.95 0.93 16.14
CA PRO A 143 4.99 0.13 15.53
C PRO A 143 5.05 -1.29 16.13
N ASP A 144 5.91 -2.12 15.51
CA ASP A 144 6.37 -3.42 16.02
C ASP A 144 5.25 -4.40 16.42
N ARG A 145 4.20 -4.45 15.60
CA ARG A 145 3.13 -5.42 15.73
C ARG A 145 3.64 -6.83 15.46
N PRO A 146 3.33 -7.79 16.34
CA PRO A 146 3.66 -9.18 16.11
C PRO A 146 2.87 -9.71 14.91
N LEU A 147 3.55 -10.42 14.03
CA LEU A 147 2.94 -11.14 12.93
C LEU A 147 2.81 -12.62 13.29
N THR A 148 1.66 -13.22 13.02
CA THR A 148 1.47 -14.67 13.17
C THR A 148 1.56 -15.32 11.79
N LYS A 149 2.28 -16.43 11.66
CA LYS A 149 2.28 -17.20 10.42
C LYS A 149 0.89 -17.80 10.20
N ALA A 150 0.28 -17.50 9.06
CA ALA A 150 -1.02 -18.03 8.66
C ALA A 150 -0.88 -19.33 7.85
N ALA A 151 0.13 -19.42 6.98
CA ALA A 151 0.40 -20.61 6.18
C ALA A 151 1.85 -20.59 5.65
N ASP A 152 2.38 -21.77 5.33
CA ASP A 152 3.57 -21.89 4.49
C ASP A 152 3.16 -21.84 3.01
N LEU A 153 3.91 -21.08 2.21
CA LEU A 153 3.69 -20.93 0.77
C LEU A 153 5.01 -20.57 0.08
N GLN A 154 5.56 -21.52 -0.67
CA GLN A 154 6.80 -21.29 -1.41
C GLN A 154 6.63 -20.18 -2.45
N GLY A 155 7.55 -19.22 -2.45
CA GLY A 155 7.53 -18.11 -3.41
C GLY A 155 6.33 -17.17 -3.27
N ALA A 156 5.72 -17.09 -2.08
CA ALA A 156 4.56 -16.24 -1.80
C ALA A 156 4.72 -14.82 -2.38
N PHE A 157 3.81 -14.41 -3.27
CA PHE A 157 3.93 -13.16 -4.03
C PHE A 157 2.66 -12.31 -3.99
N GLY A 158 1.61 -12.68 -4.73
CA GLY A 158 0.31 -12.02 -4.66
C GLY A 158 -0.61 -12.69 -3.63
N ILE A 159 -1.57 -11.94 -3.10
CA ILE A 159 -2.62 -12.47 -2.23
C ILE A 159 -3.92 -11.70 -2.44
N VAL A 160 -5.03 -12.42 -2.36
CA VAL A 160 -6.39 -11.89 -2.34
C VAL A 160 -7.19 -12.71 -1.33
N VAL A 161 -8.09 -12.07 -0.59
CA VAL A 161 -9.02 -12.78 0.30
C VAL A 161 -10.37 -12.86 -0.39
N TYR A 162 -10.95 -14.05 -0.43
CA TYR A 162 -12.31 -14.29 -0.88
C TYR A 162 -13.16 -14.68 0.32
N THR A 163 -14.16 -13.87 0.63
CA THR A 163 -15.18 -14.15 1.63
C THR A 163 -16.50 -14.47 0.91
N PRO A 164 -16.92 -15.75 0.87
CA PRO A 164 -18.22 -16.09 0.31
C PRO A 164 -19.33 -15.41 1.12
N VAL A 165 -20.31 -14.85 0.40
CA VAL A 165 -21.56 -14.30 0.96
C VAL A 165 -22.59 -15.39 1.19
#